data_AF-A1TQU1-F1
#
_entry.id   AF-A1TQU1-F1
#
_cell.length_a   1.000
_cell.length_b   1.000
_cell.length_c   1.000
_cell.angle_alpha   90.00
_cell.angle_beta   90.00
_cell.angle_gamma   90.00
#
_symmetry.space_group_name_H-M   'P 1'
#
loop_
_entity.id
_entity.type
_entity.pdbx_description
1 polymer ?
#
loop_
_entity_poly.entity_id
_entity_poly.type
_entity_poly.pdbx_seq_one_letter_code
_entity_poly.pdbx_strand_id
1 'polypeptide(L)'
;MKSIRQVASIACLVIATCAQSVAMAALPNIPKPSGGGIGGAAVQDGDWLALIGAYFKAGFIILGLVLGSLAFFAVIGGALKKWKEYSDGRAHLADFKEFLIVGIVLVVFVVMLANYAMQTMA
;
A
#
# COMPACT_ATOMS: atom_id res chain seq x y z
N MET A 1 -18.08 58.82 17.86
CA MET A 1 -18.82 57.58 17.51
C MET A 1 -18.60 57.09 16.07
N LYS A 2 -18.41 57.96 15.06
CA LYS A 2 -18.18 57.53 13.66
C LYS A 2 -16.84 56.80 13.44
N SER A 3 -15.77 57.20 14.13
CA SER A 3 -14.44 56.58 14.00
C SER A 3 -14.38 55.14 14.52
N ILE A 4 -15.05 54.84 15.64
CA ILE A 4 -15.09 53.48 16.23
C ILE A 4 -15.81 52.49 15.29
N ARG A 5 -16.89 52.93 14.63
CA ARG A 5 -17.61 52.10 13.65
C ARG A 5 -16.77 51.85 12.39
N GLN A 6 -15.99 52.84 11.94
CA GLN A 6 -15.08 52.68 10.82
C GLN A 6 -13.90 51.74 11.14
N VAL A 7 -13.32 51.85 12.33
CA VAL A 7 -12.25 50.94 12.79
C VAL A 7 -12.78 49.51 12.93
N ALA A 8 -14.01 49.32 13.45
CA ALA A 8 -14.64 48.00 13.54
C ALA A 8 -14.93 47.38 12.16
N SER A 9 -15.42 48.17 11.20
CA SER A 9 -15.63 47.69 9.82
C SER A 9 -14.34 47.34 9.10
N ILE A 10 -13.27 48.12 9.30
CA ILE A 10 -11.95 47.82 8.74
C ILE A 10 -11.36 46.55 9.38
N ALA A 11 -11.50 46.39 10.70
CA ALA A 11 -11.04 45.19 11.40
C ALA A 11 -11.79 43.93 10.91
N CYS A 12 -13.11 44.01 10.74
CA CYS A 12 -13.90 42.91 10.17
C CYS A 12 -13.49 42.60 8.72
N LEU A 13 -13.20 43.62 7.91
CA LEU A 13 -12.73 43.43 6.54
C LEU A 13 -11.38 42.71 6.50
N VAL A 14 -10.43 43.10 7.37
CA VAL A 14 -9.11 42.46 7.47
C VAL A 14 -9.24 41.01 7.92
N ILE A 15 -10.04 40.73 8.94
CA ILE A 15 -10.29 39.37 9.43
C ILE A 15 -10.96 38.52 8.34
N ALA A 16 -11.93 39.08 7.60
CA ALA A 16 -12.57 38.40 6.48
C ALA A 16 -11.56 38.08 5.37
N THR A 17 -10.67 39.02 5.01
CA THR A 17 -9.65 38.79 3.98
C THR A 17 -8.58 37.78 4.42
N CYS A 18 -8.21 37.72 5.70
CA CYS A 18 -7.31 36.70 6.22
C CYS A 18 -7.99 35.31 6.30
N ALA A 19 -9.30 35.25 6.53
CA ALA A 19 -10.07 34.00 6.47
C ALA A 19 -10.22 33.45 5.05
N GLN A 20 -9.99 34.27 4.02
CA GLN A 20 -10.04 33.86 2.61
C GLN A 20 -8.69 33.34 2.08
N SER A 21 -7.62 33.32 2.90
CA SER A 21 -6.29 32.85 2.46
C SER A 21 -6.14 31.32 2.45
N VAL A 22 -7.20 30.57 2.20
CA VAL A 22 -7.05 29.25 1.60
C VAL A 22 -6.74 29.50 0.13
N ALA A 23 -5.46 29.74 -0.17
CA ALA A 23 -4.96 29.69 -1.52
C ALA A 23 -5.25 28.29 -2.06
N MET A 24 -6.42 28.11 -2.66
CA MET A 24 -6.76 27.02 -3.56
C MET A 24 -5.95 27.25 -4.81
N ALA A 25 -4.64 27.07 -4.66
CA ALA A 25 -3.72 26.98 -5.75
C ALA A 25 -4.20 25.73 -6.51
N ALA A 26 -4.82 25.96 -7.66
CA ALA A 26 -5.22 24.94 -8.62
C ALA A 26 -3.95 24.29 -9.22
N LEU A 27 -3.08 23.79 -8.34
CA LEU A 27 -1.99 22.93 -8.72
C LEU A 27 -2.63 21.69 -9.35
N PRO A 28 -2.08 21.20 -10.47
CA PRO A 28 -2.43 19.89 -10.99
C PRO A 28 -2.47 18.89 -9.83
N ASN A 29 -3.65 18.28 -9.62
CA ASN A 29 -3.84 17.32 -8.56
C ASN A 29 -2.87 16.16 -8.78
N ILE A 30 -1.88 16.01 -7.89
CA ILE A 30 -0.96 14.88 -7.96
C ILE A 30 -1.79 13.63 -7.67
N PRO A 31 -1.82 12.63 -8.56
CA PRO A 31 -2.61 11.44 -8.34
C PRO A 31 -2.16 10.78 -7.02
N LYS A 32 -3.03 10.86 -6.01
CA LYS A 32 -2.79 10.26 -4.70
C LYS A 32 -2.83 8.72 -4.81
N PRO A 33 -1.98 8.00 -4.07
CA PRO A 33 -2.00 6.54 -4.06
C PRO A 33 -3.40 6.02 -3.67
N SER A 34 -3.92 5.07 -4.45
CA SER A 34 -5.16 4.38 -4.12
C SER A 34 -4.93 3.49 -2.90
N GLY A 35 -5.36 3.94 -1.72
CA GLY A 35 -5.18 3.18 -0.48
C GLY A 35 -5.29 3.98 0.82
N GLY A 36 -5.40 5.31 0.75
CA GLY A 36 -5.43 6.18 1.93
C GLY A 36 -4.07 6.26 2.64
N GLY A 37 -3.96 7.14 3.64
CA GLY A 37 -2.80 7.17 4.53
C GLY A 37 -2.72 5.93 5.41
N ILE A 38 -1.66 5.82 6.21
CA ILE A 38 -1.54 4.78 7.24
C ILE A 38 -2.68 4.97 8.26
N GLY A 39 -3.49 3.93 8.50
CA GLY A 39 -4.69 3.98 9.36
C GLY A 39 -5.99 4.35 8.65
N GLY A 40 -6.03 4.28 7.31
CA GLY A 40 -7.28 4.21 6.54
C GLY A 40 -7.94 5.55 6.26
N ALA A 41 -7.39 6.64 6.81
CA ALA A 41 -7.83 7.99 6.53
C ALA A 41 -7.55 8.38 5.07
N ALA A 42 -8.54 8.97 4.41
CA ALA A 42 -8.37 9.53 3.08
C ALA A 42 -7.36 10.69 3.14
N VAL A 43 -6.33 10.65 2.30
CA VAL A 43 -5.37 11.75 2.18
C VAL A 43 -6.11 13.00 1.71
N GLN A 44 -6.16 14.02 2.57
CA GLN A 44 -6.69 15.35 2.30
C GLN A 44 -5.65 16.20 1.58
N ASP A 45 -6.09 17.16 0.78
CA ASP A 45 -5.19 18.06 0.06
C ASP A 45 -4.42 18.94 1.06
N GLY A 46 -3.08 18.88 1.00
CA GLY A 46 -2.18 19.58 1.93
C GLY A 46 -1.69 18.77 3.14
N ASP A 47 -2.21 17.54 3.34
CA ASP A 47 -1.72 16.63 4.39
C ASP A 47 -0.50 15.82 3.90
N TRP A 48 0.67 16.42 4.04
CA TRP A 48 1.95 15.85 3.64
C TRP A 48 2.32 14.58 4.42
N LEU A 49 1.89 14.46 5.68
CA LEU A 49 2.16 13.29 6.51
C LEU A 49 1.32 12.08 6.04
N ALA A 50 0.03 12.29 5.78
CA ALA A 50 -0.82 11.24 5.23
C ALA A 50 -0.39 10.82 3.82
N LEU A 51 0.13 11.76 3.01
CA LEU A 51 0.65 11.46 1.68
C LEU A 51 1.90 10.56 1.74
N ILE A 52 2.86 10.88 2.61
CA ILE A 52 4.07 10.05 2.82
C ILE A 52 3.67 8.65 3.32
N GLY A 53 2.74 8.58 4.27
CA GLY A 53 2.21 7.30 4.75
C GLY A 53 1.56 6.46 3.65
N ALA A 54 0.81 7.09 2.74
CA ALA A 54 0.19 6.39 1.61
C ALA A 54 1.23 5.82 0.63
N TYR A 55 2.32 6.56 0.34
CA TYR A 55 3.42 6.05 -0.47
C TYR A 55 4.17 4.90 0.20
N PHE A 56 4.36 4.98 1.52
CA PHE A 56 4.98 3.90 2.28
C PHE A 56 4.14 2.62 2.23
N LYS A 57 2.82 2.73 2.44
CA LYS A 57 1.86 1.62 2.29
C LYS A 57 1.92 1.00 0.89
N ALA A 58 1.94 1.83 -0.15
CA ALA A 58 2.10 1.35 -1.53
C ALA A 58 3.44 0.60 -1.74
N GLY A 59 4.52 1.09 -1.13
CA GLY A 59 5.82 0.41 -1.15
C GLY A 59 5.78 -0.99 -0.55
N PHE A 60 5.11 -1.16 0.59
CA PHE A 60 4.95 -2.49 1.22
C PHE A 60 4.09 -3.45 0.40
N ILE A 61 3.05 -2.95 -0.27
CA ILE A 61 2.24 -3.77 -1.19
C ILE A 61 3.13 -4.33 -2.31
N ILE A 62 3.98 -3.49 -2.91
CA ILE A 62 4.92 -3.91 -3.95
C ILE A 62 5.91 -4.92 -3.38
N LEU A 63 6.46 -4.71 -2.18
CA LEU A 63 7.36 -5.67 -1.54
C LEU A 63 6.67 -7.03 -1.29
N GLY A 64 5.42 -7.03 -0.84
CA GLY A 64 4.63 -8.26 -0.66
C GLY A 64 4.48 -9.05 -1.96
N LEU A 65 4.19 -8.35 -3.06
CA LEU A 65 4.09 -8.96 -4.41
C LEU A 65 5.43 -9.54 -4.89
N VAL A 66 6.53 -8.83 -4.67
CA VAL A 66 7.88 -9.30 -5.06
C VAL A 66 8.25 -10.54 -4.26
N LEU A 67 8.06 -10.53 -2.94
CA LEU A 67 8.34 -11.68 -2.09
C LEU A 67 7.46 -12.88 -2.43
N GLY A 68 6.16 -12.67 -2.67
CA GLY A 68 5.24 -13.72 -3.11
C GLY A 68 5.68 -14.34 -4.44
N SER A 69 6.12 -13.52 -5.40
CA SER A 69 6.64 -13.99 -6.68
C SER A 69 7.92 -14.82 -6.52
N LEU A 70 8.85 -14.40 -5.66
CA LEU A 70 10.07 -15.15 -5.39
C LEU A 70 9.78 -16.52 -4.74
N ALA A 71 8.86 -16.56 -3.77
CA ALA A 71 8.43 -17.81 -3.16
C ALA A 71 7.80 -18.76 -4.17
N PHE A 72 6.98 -18.23 -5.10
CA PHE A 72 6.39 -19.00 -6.17
C PHE A 72 7.45 -19.60 -7.11
N PHE A 73 8.44 -18.81 -7.53
CA PHE A 73 9.55 -19.31 -8.34
C PHE A 73 10.37 -20.40 -7.64
N ALA A 74 10.59 -20.27 -6.33
CA ALA A 74 11.28 -21.30 -5.54
C ALA A 74 10.52 -22.63 -5.53
N VAL A 75 9.20 -22.60 -5.37
CA VAL A 75 8.35 -23.81 -5.36
C VAL A 75 8.30 -24.46 -6.74
N ILE A 76 8.16 -23.70 -7.82
CA ILE A 76 8.22 -24.23 -9.18
C ILE A 76 9.60 -24.85 -9.45
N GLY A 77 10.69 -24.16 -9.10
CA GLY A 77 12.04 -24.69 -9.27
C GLY A 77 12.25 -26.03 -8.56
N GLY A 78 11.75 -26.14 -7.32
CA GLY A 78 11.76 -27.40 -6.57
C GLY A 78 10.90 -28.49 -7.20
N ALA A 79 9.71 -28.13 -7.71
CA ALA A 79 8.79 -29.08 -8.35
C ALA A 79 9.38 -29.65 -9.64
N LEU A 80 10.00 -28.80 -10.47
CA LEU A 80 10.69 -29.23 -11.70
C LEU A 80 11.87 -30.17 -11.39
N LYS A 81 12.63 -29.89 -10.32
CA LYS A 81 13.71 -30.78 -9.89
C LYS A 81 13.19 -32.15 -9.47
N LYS A 82 12.11 -32.20 -8.68
CA LYS A 82 11.48 -33.45 -8.25
C LYS A 82 10.84 -34.21 -9.39
N TRP A 83 10.26 -33.51 -10.37
CA TRP A 83 9.75 -34.11 -11.60
C TRP A 83 10.86 -34.81 -12.39
N LYS A 84 12.04 -34.18 -12.50
CA LYS A 84 13.19 -34.77 -13.16
C LYS A 84 13.68 -36.03 -12.44
N GLU A 85 13.77 -35.99 -11.11
CA GLU A 85 14.13 -37.18 -10.30
C GLU A 85 13.14 -38.35 -10.49
N TYR A 86 11.85 -38.05 -10.61
CA TYR A 86 10.82 -39.05 -10.92
C TYR A 86 10.97 -39.59 -12.35
N SER A 87 11.19 -38.72 -13.32
CA SER A 87 11.35 -39.08 -14.74
C SER A 87 12.61 -39.92 -14.99
N ASP A 88 13.68 -39.67 -14.24
CA ASP A 88 14.92 -40.45 -14.27
C ASP A 88 14.81 -41.79 -13.54
N GLY A 89 13.63 -42.15 -13.00
CA GLY A 89 13.37 -43.41 -12.30
C GLY A 89 14.01 -43.50 -10.91
N ARG A 90 14.50 -42.38 -10.37
CA ARG A 90 15.23 -42.32 -9.09
C ARG A 90 14.35 -41.99 -7.89
N ALA A 91 13.10 -41.60 -8.13
CA ALA A 91 12.14 -41.23 -7.08
C ALA A 91 10.77 -41.87 -7.34
N HIS A 92 10.02 -42.15 -6.28
CA HIS A 92 8.66 -42.63 -6.39
C HIS A 92 7.68 -41.46 -6.63
N LEU A 93 6.58 -41.74 -7.35
CA LEU A 93 5.51 -40.77 -7.56
C LEU A 93 4.94 -40.24 -6.23
N ALA A 94 5.00 -41.06 -5.17
CA ALA A 94 4.58 -40.68 -3.83
C ALA A 94 5.35 -39.46 -3.27
N ASP A 95 6.65 -39.37 -3.54
CA ASP A 95 7.49 -38.26 -3.05
C ASP A 95 7.23 -36.97 -3.84
N PHE A 96 6.90 -37.11 -5.12
CA PHE A 96 6.57 -35.98 -6.00
C PHE A 96 5.25 -35.32 -5.58
N LYS A 97 4.19 -36.11 -5.38
CA LYS A 97 2.88 -35.56 -4.99
C LYS A 97 2.93 -34.89 -3.62
N GLU A 98 3.69 -35.44 -2.67
CA GLU A 98 3.81 -34.88 -1.33
C GLU A 98 4.53 -33.54 -1.36
N PHE A 99 5.64 -33.44 -2.10
CA PHE A 99 6.31 -32.18 -2.34
C PHE A 99 5.36 -31.13 -2.96
N LEU A 100 4.54 -31.55 -3.92
CA LEU A 100 3.63 -30.65 -4.62
C LEU A 100 2.52 -30.12 -3.71
N ILE A 101 1.96 -30.96 -2.84
CA ILE A 101 0.96 -30.56 -1.84
C ILE A 101 1.58 -29.58 -0.83
N VAL A 102 2.74 -29.91 -0.26
CA VAL A 102 3.43 -29.04 0.72
C VAL A 102 3.85 -27.73 0.07
N GLY A 103 4.32 -27.77 -1.18
CA GLY A 103 4.68 -26.59 -1.96
C GLY A 103 3.49 -25.65 -2.17
N ILE A 104 2.31 -26.17 -2.52
CA ILE A 104 1.10 -25.35 -2.66
C ILE A 104 0.72 -24.71 -1.32
N VAL A 105 0.72 -25.49 -0.23
CA VAL A 105 0.41 -24.98 1.11
C VAL A 105 1.35 -23.85 1.49
N LEU A 106 2.64 -23.97 1.19
CA LEU A 106 3.64 -22.94 1.45
C LEU A 106 3.36 -21.65 0.66
N VAL A 107 3.05 -21.75 -0.64
CA VAL A 107 2.71 -20.57 -1.46
C VAL A 107 1.46 -19.87 -0.92
N VAL A 108 0.41 -20.64 -0.60
CA VAL A 108 -0.83 -20.10 -0.03
C VAL A 108 -0.53 -19.39 1.29
N PHE A 109 0.29 -19.99 2.14
CA PHE A 109 0.68 -19.41 3.43
C PHE A 109 1.43 -18.08 3.26
N VAL A 110 2.37 -17.99 2.32
CA VAL A 110 3.08 -16.73 2.02
C VAL A 110 2.13 -15.63 1.54
N VAL A 111 1.20 -15.97 0.64
CA VAL A 111 0.20 -15.01 0.14
C VAL A 111 -0.74 -14.55 1.27
N MET A 112 -1.15 -15.46 2.15
CA MET A 112 -1.93 -15.12 3.33
C MET A 112 -1.19 -14.15 4.26
N LEU A 113 0.10 -14.40 4.53
CA LEU A 113 0.91 -13.51 5.37
C LEU A 113 1.08 -12.13 4.73
N ALA A 114 1.29 -12.06 3.41
CA ALA A 114 1.37 -10.80 2.69
C ALA A 114 0.04 -10.03 2.78
N ASN A 115 -1.10 -10.71 2.60
CA ASN A 115 -2.43 -10.10 2.75
C ASN A 115 -2.70 -9.61 4.17
N TYR A 116 -2.33 -10.40 5.18
CA TYR A 116 -2.46 -10.01 6.58
C TYR A 116 -1.62 -8.76 6.89
N ALA A 117 -0.37 -8.72 6.44
CA ALA A 117 0.49 -7.54 6.58
C ALA A 117 -0.15 -6.30 5.93
N MET A 118 -0.71 -6.43 4.72
CA MET A 118 -1.40 -5.33 4.04
C MET A 118 -2.64 -4.84 4.81
N GLN A 119 -3.42 -5.74 5.40
CA GLN A 119 -4.60 -5.39 6.20
C GLN A 119 -4.21 -4.69 7.51
N THR A 120 -3.09 -5.06 8.13
CA THR A 120 -2.65 -4.42 9.39
C THR A 120 -2.26 -2.95 9.24
N MET A 121 -1.94 -2.53 8.00
CA MET A 121 -1.62 -1.14 7.65
C MET A 121 -2.84 -0.34 7.18
N ALA A 122 -4.01 -0.99 7.13
CA ALA A 122 -5.27 -0.37 6.73
C ALA A 122 -5.84 0.53 7.84
#